data_AF-A0A522ESB4-F1
#
_entry.id   AF-A0A522ESB4-F1
#
_cell.length_a   1.000
_cell.length_b   1.000
_cell.length_c   1.000
_cell.angle_alpha   90.00
_cell.angle_beta   90.00
_cell.angle_gamma   90.00
#
_symmetry.space_group_name_H-M   'P 1'
#
loop_
_entity.id
_entity.type
_entity.pdbx_description
1 polymer ?
#
loop_
_entity_poly.entity_id
_entity_poly.type
_entity_poly.pdbx_seq_one_letter_code
_entity_poly.pdbx_strand_id
1 'polypeptide(L)' 'MAKVYACPGTCGGIVSEEEYNSGKKTCGAESCTFFGKPLEPKDQCEDCEAKSVRDGKLHVCEDCE' A
#
# COMPACT_ATOMS: atom_id res chain seq x y z
N MET A 1 2.47 -7.28 13.09
CA MET A 1 2.89 -6.20 12.18
C MET A 1 2.80 -6.75 10.76
N ALA A 2 1.75 -6.38 10.05
CA ALA A 2 1.59 -6.74 8.65
C ALA A 2 2.49 -5.84 7.79
N LYS A 3 2.92 -6.37 6.63
CA LYS A 3 3.66 -5.62 5.62
C LYS A 3 2.74 -5.28 4.48
N VAL A 4 2.73 -4.01 4.11
CA VAL A 4 2.05 -3.51 2.91
C VAL A 4 3.07 -2.80 2.03
N TYR A 5 2.74 -2.62 0.77
CA TYR A 5 3.62 -1.99 -0.20
C TYR A 5 2.88 -0.80 -0.80
N ALA A 6 3.44 0.39 -0.62
CA ALA A 6 2.85 1.63 -1.07
C ALA A 6 3.61 2.20 -2.25
N CYS A 7 2.88 2.81 -3.18
CA CYS A 7 3.48 3.59 -4.23
C CYS A 7 4.06 4.88 -3.61
N PRO A 8 5.33 5.23 -3.88
CA PRO A 8 5.93 6.46 -3.35
C PRO A 8 5.32 7.74 -3.92
N GLY A 9 4.50 7.63 -4.97
CA GLY A 9 3.76 8.75 -5.52
C GLY A 9 2.54 9.15 -4.69
N THR A 10 2.04 10.36 -4.93
CA THR A 10 0.82 10.89 -4.29
C THR A 10 -0.46 10.17 -4.72
N CYS A 11 -0.36 9.17 -5.60
CA CYS A 11 -1.48 8.37 -6.04
C CYS A 11 -1.99 7.39 -4.97
N GLY A 12 -1.24 7.18 -3.88
CA GLY A 12 -1.74 6.46 -2.70
C GLY A 12 -2.10 4.99 -2.95
N GLY A 13 -1.54 4.38 -4.01
CA GLY A 13 -1.74 2.97 -4.29
C GLY A 13 -1.02 2.12 -3.24
N ILE A 14 -1.78 1.35 -2.46
CA ILE A 14 -1.24 0.45 -1.44
C ILE A 14 -1.71 -0.95 -1.79
N VAL A 15 -0.83 -1.94 -1.68
CA VAL A 15 -1.14 -3.34 -1.89
C VAL A 15 -0.63 -4.17 -0.71
N SER A 16 -1.29 -5.29 -0.44
CA SER A 16 -0.84 -6.23 0.60
C SER A 16 0.42 -6.96 0.16
N GLU A 17 1.13 -7.57 1.11
CA GLU A 17 2.25 -8.46 0.78
C GLU A 17 1.87 -9.59 -0.18
N GLU A 18 0.67 -10.13 -0.07
CA GLU A 18 0.16 -11.17 -0.98
C GLU A 18 0.03 -10.66 -2.44
N GLU A 19 -0.55 -9.47 -2.61
CA GLU A 19 -0.68 -8.81 -3.92
C GLU A 19 0.70 -8.51 -4.54
N TYR A 20 1.63 -8.03 -3.71
CA TYR A 20 3.02 -7.78 -4.12
C TYR A 20 3.70 -9.07 -4.59
N ASN A 21 3.55 -10.16 -3.84
CA ASN A 21 4.08 -11.47 -4.20
C ASN A 21 3.38 -12.08 -5.42
N SER A 22 2.11 -11.75 -5.64
CA SER A 22 1.35 -12.15 -6.83
C SER A 22 1.76 -11.39 -8.10
N GLY A 23 2.67 -10.41 -8.00
CA GLY A 23 3.23 -9.70 -9.15
C GLY A 23 2.89 -8.22 -9.23
N LYS A 24 2.05 -7.69 -8.33
CA LYS A 24 1.78 -6.25 -8.23
C LYS A 24 2.92 -5.52 -7.52
N LYS A 25 4.10 -5.52 -8.14
CA LYS A 25 5.33 -4.95 -7.57
C LYS A 25 5.58 -3.48 -7.94
N THR A 26 4.72 -2.91 -8.78
CA THR A 26 4.88 -1.54 -9.30
C THR A 26 3.58 -0.74 -9.16
N CYS A 27 3.70 0.59 -9.17
CA CYS A 27 2.54 1.48 -9.17
C CYS A 27 1.73 1.27 -10.45
N GLY A 28 0.48 0.80 -10.30
CA GLY A 28 -0.39 0.44 -11.42
C GLY A 28 -1.27 1.58 -11.96
N ALA A 29 -1.30 2.74 -11.31
CA ALA A 29 -2.12 3.88 -11.75
C ALA A 29 -1.43 4.64 -12.89
N GLU A 30 -1.97 4.57 -14.11
CA GLU A 30 -1.42 5.24 -15.31
C GLU A 30 -1.36 6.76 -15.18
N SER A 31 -2.26 7.35 -14.39
CA SER A 31 -2.26 8.78 -14.07
C SER A 31 -1.24 9.18 -13.00
N CYS A 32 -0.55 8.22 -12.39
CA CYS A 32 0.45 8.50 -11.37
C CYS A 32 1.81 8.84 -12.01
N THR A 33 2.46 9.89 -11.51
CA THR A 33 3.82 10.27 -11.91
C THR A 33 4.84 9.13 -11.72
N PHE A 34 4.53 8.20 -10.82
CA PHE A 34 5.35 7.03 -10.50
C PHE A 34 4.83 5.75 -11.14
N PHE A 35 3.98 5.82 -12.16
CA PHE A 35 3.53 4.64 -12.91
C PHE A 35 4.72 3.76 -13.35
N GLY A 36 4.63 2.47 -13.09
CA GLY A 36 5.68 1.49 -13.38
C GLY A 36 6.91 1.54 -12.45
N LYS A 37 6.96 2.46 -11.47
CA LYS A 37 7.99 2.44 -10.42
C LYS A 37 7.69 1.36 -9.38
N PRO A 38 8.72 0.77 -8.75
CA PRO A 38 8.52 -0.24 -7.71
C PRO A 38 7.74 0.32 -6.52
N LEU A 39 6.91 -0.52 -5.91
CA LEU A 39 6.27 -0.20 -4.64
C LEU A 39 7.30 -0.31 -3.51
N GLU A 40 7.18 0.58 -2.53
CA GLU A 40 8.05 0.61 -1.36
C GLU A 40 7.38 -0.11 -0.18
N PRO A 41 8.14 -0.93 0.59
CA PRO A 41 7.61 -1.59 1.76
C PRO A 41 7.26 -0.55 2.84
N LYS A 42 6.10 -0.74 3.46
CA LYS A 42 5.58 0.07 4.55
C LYS A 42 5.05 -0.84 5.66
N ASP A 43 5.22 -0.39 6.88
CA ASP A 43 4.69 -1.06 8.05
C ASP A 43 3.20 -0.74 8.23
N GLN A 44 2.44 -1.76 8.60
CA GLN A 44 1.04 -1.63 8.98
C GLN A 44 0.90 -2.02 10.46
N CYS A 45 0.50 -1.05 11.29
CA CYS A 45 0.19 -1.28 12.70
C CYS A 45 -1.17 -1.98 12.84
N GLU A 46 -1.43 -2.59 14.01
CA GLU A 46 -2.67 -3.32 14.27
C GLU A 46 -3.93 -2.44 14.14
N ASP A 47 -3.85 -1.14 14.49
CA ASP A 47 -4.97 -0.20 14.30
C ASP A 47 -5.26 0.04 12.81
N CYS A 48 -4.22 0.28 12.01
CA CYS A 48 -4.36 0.42 10.56
C CYS A 48 -4.82 -0.87 9.89
N GLU A 49 -4.39 -2.04 10.36
CA GLU A 49 -4.87 -3.33 9.87
C GLU A 49 -6.38 -3.44 10.14
N ALA A 50 -6.82 -3.17 11.37
CA ALA A 50 -8.23 -3.18 11.74
C ALA A 50 -9.05 -2.15 10.95
N LYS A 51 -8.53 -0.94 10.72
CA LYS A 51 -9.14 0.07 9.83
C LYS A 51 -9.21 -0.41 8.40
N SER A 52 -8.17 -1.08 7.90
CA SER A 52 -8.14 -1.58 6.53
C SER A 52 -9.20 -2.63 6.27
N VAL A 53 -9.43 -3.51 7.26
CA VAL A 53 -10.51 -4.49 7.21
C VAL A 53 -11.89 -3.82 7.29
N ARG A 54 -12.03 -2.73 8.05
CA ARG A 54 -13.30 -2.00 8.21
C ARG A 54 -13.67 -1.14 7.01
N ASP A 55 -12.71 -0.40 6.47
CA ASP A 55 -12.91 0.53 5.35
C ASP A 55 -12.81 -0.19 3.99
N GLY A 56 -12.17 -1.36 3.97
CA GLY A 56 -11.86 -2.09 2.74
C GLY A 56 -10.71 -1.47 1.93
N LYS A 57 -10.01 -0.48 2.50
CA LYS A 57 -8.86 0.21 1.91
C LYS A 57 -7.63 -0.03 2.77
N LEU A 58 -6.50 -0.38 2.16
CA LEU A 58 -5.26 -0.58 2.92
C LEU A 58 -4.72 0.76 3.47
N HIS A 59 -4.39 0.76 4.75
CA HIS A 59 -3.75 1.87 5.46
C HIS A 59 -2.33 1.49 5.92
N VAL A 60 -1.42 2.45 5.83
CA VAL A 60 -0.04 2.35 6.34
C VAL A 60 0.04 3.00 7.72
N CYS A 61 0.97 2.57 8.57
CA CYS A 61 1.13 3.10 9.92
C CYS A 61 1.33 4.64 9.94
N GLU A 62 1.92 5.21 8.90
CA GLU A 62 2.09 6.68 8.74
C GLU A 62 0.77 7.44 8.52
N ASP A 63 -0.32 6.76 8.15
CA ASP A 63 -1.64 7.37 7.87
C ASP A 63 -2.62 7.23 9.06
N CYS A 64 -2.31 6.37 10.04
CA CYS A 64 -3.08 6.25 11.28
C CYS A 64 -2.49 7.13 12.38
N GLU A 65 -2.69 8.45 12.26
CA GLU A 65 -2.62 9.37 13.40
C GLU A 65 -3.99 9.54 14.07
#